data_AF-A0A4Q3YFK4-F1
#
_entry.id   AF-A0A4Q3YFK4-F1
#
_cell.length_a   1.000
_cell.length_b   1.000
_cell.length_c   1.000
_cell.angle_alpha   90.00
_cell.angle_beta   90.00
_cell.angle_gamma   90.00
#
_symmetry.space_group_name_H-M   'P 1'
#
loop_
_entity.id
_entity.type
_entity.pdbx_description
1 polymer ?
#
loop_
_entity_poly.entity_id
_entity_poly.type
_entity_poly.pdbx_seq_one_letter_code
_entity_poly.pdbx_strand_id
1 'polypeptide(L)'
;FQVVMIPNYLLIAHMGLLDSIVALILPNIAAALAIMLLAQAMRGFPKEVIEAARMDGASNWRILWEVLVPNLRGTIASLAILIFISTWNEYFWPLLLSRTAENSVIQIGIQMFMTAEGTAWGPLMAASTMASLPILLIYVVLQRQVIQSFMKSGIR
;
A
#
# COMPACT_ATOMS: atom_id res chain seq x y z
N PHE A 1 -8.26 9.41 -9.43
CA PHE A 1 -7.05 8.92 -10.12
C PHE A 1 -7.15 9.03 -11.65
N GLN A 2 -8.26 8.62 -12.28
CA GLN A 2 -8.40 8.65 -13.75
C GLN A 2 -8.07 10.00 -14.42
N VAL A 3 -8.43 11.13 -13.80
CA VAL A 3 -8.14 12.48 -14.32
C VAL A 3 -6.65 12.85 -14.28
N VAL A 4 -5.90 12.36 -13.28
CA VAL A 4 -4.46 12.64 -13.13
C VAL A 4 -3.57 11.62 -13.85
N MET A 5 -4.18 10.58 -14.42
CA MET A 5 -3.46 9.47 -15.03
C MET A 5 -2.68 9.87 -16.28
N ILE A 6 -3.30 10.63 -17.18
CA ILE A 6 -2.66 11.07 -18.43
C ILE A 6 -1.44 11.97 -18.12
N PRO A 7 -1.57 13.03 -17.29
CA PRO A 7 -0.41 13.83 -16.88
C PRO A 7 0.72 13.00 -16.26
N ASN A 8 0.40 12.06 -15.37
CA ASN A 8 1.42 11.21 -14.73
C ASN A 8 2.10 10.28 -15.73
N TYR A 9 1.36 9.70 -16.67
CA TYR A 9 1.93 8.88 -17.74
C TYR A 9 2.90 9.71 -18.60
N LEU A 10 2.48 10.91 -19.01
CA LEU A 10 3.33 11.81 -19.78
C LEU A 10 4.60 12.16 -19.01
N LEU A 11 4.50 12.46 -17.71
CA LEU A 11 5.67 12.77 -16.88
C LEU A 11 6.67 11.60 -16.84
N ILE A 12 6.20 10.39 -16.56
CA ILE A 12 7.04 9.17 -16.56
C ILE A 12 7.66 8.92 -17.94
N ALA A 13 6.92 9.15 -19.02
CA ALA A 13 7.42 9.03 -20.38
C ALA A 13 8.51 10.06 -20.71
N HIS A 14 8.33 11.32 -20.32
CA HIS A 14 9.34 12.37 -20.51
C HIS A 14 10.60 12.11 -19.67
N MET A 15 10.47 11.46 -18.52
CA MET A 15 11.61 11.02 -17.70
C MET A 15 12.32 9.78 -18.26
N GLY A 16 11.79 9.15 -19.32
CA GLY A 16 12.38 7.94 -19.92
C GLY A 16 12.27 6.70 -19.03
N LEU A 17 11.35 6.68 -18.06
CA LEU A 17 11.22 5.60 -17.06
C LEU A 17 10.21 4.51 -17.46
N LEU A 18 9.61 4.59 -18.65
CA LEU A 18 8.68 3.56 -19.13
C LEU A 18 9.34 2.18 -19.15
N ASP A 19 8.53 1.14 -18.95
CA ASP A 19 8.98 -0.25 -18.83
C ASP A 19 10.01 -0.46 -17.70
N SER A 20 9.78 0.16 -16.53
CA SER A 20 10.61 -0.04 -15.34
C SER A 20 9.77 -0.16 -14.07
N ILE A 21 10.27 -0.92 -13.09
CA ILE A 21 9.64 -1.03 -11.76
C ILE A 21 9.55 0.35 -11.07
N VAL A 22 10.52 1.24 -11.32
CA VAL A 22 10.54 2.60 -10.75
C VAL A 22 9.32 3.40 -11.20
N ALA A 23 8.90 3.27 -12.46
CA ALA A 23 7.70 3.92 -12.97
C ALA A 23 6.41 3.42 -12.31
N LEU A 24 6.39 2.17 -11.85
CA LEU A 24 5.26 1.61 -11.10
C LEU A 24 5.19 2.17 -9.67
N ILE A 25 6.36 2.39 -9.05
CA ILE A 25 6.47 2.83 -7.66
C ILE A 25 6.16 4.32 -7.53
N LEU A 26 6.81 5.18 -8.32
CA LEU A 26 6.83 6.65 -8.15
C LEU A 26 5.46 7.29 -7.85
N PRO A 27 4.40 7.01 -8.63
CA PRO A 27 3.08 7.62 -8.41
C PRO A 27 2.37 7.08 -7.15
N ASN A 28 2.74 5.87 -6.72
CA ASN A 28 2.12 5.16 -5.60
C ASN A 28 2.87 5.38 -4.27
N ILE A 29 3.99 6.11 -4.26
CA ILE A 29 4.77 6.42 -3.04
C ILE A 29 3.91 7.18 -2.02
N ALA A 30 3.07 8.10 -2.48
CA ALA A 30 2.26 8.95 -1.62
C ALA A 30 0.77 8.69 -1.85
N ALA A 31 0.18 7.87 -0.99
CA ALA A 31 -1.26 7.67 -0.97
C ALA A 31 -1.94 8.76 -0.12
N ALA A 32 -2.70 9.65 -0.76
CA ALA A 32 -3.39 10.74 -0.08
C ALA A 32 -4.27 10.25 1.09
N LEU A 33 -5.00 9.15 0.88
CA LEU A 33 -5.82 8.52 1.92
C LEU A 33 -4.98 8.07 3.12
N ALA A 34 -3.84 7.43 2.88
CA ALA A 34 -2.95 6.96 3.94
C ALA A 34 -2.41 8.14 4.77
N ILE A 35 -1.97 9.21 4.10
CA ILE A 35 -1.50 10.43 4.74
C ILE A 35 -2.61 11.06 5.59
N MET A 36 -3.82 11.17 5.04
CA MET A 36 -4.96 11.73 5.76
C MET A 36 -5.33 10.91 7.00
N LEU A 37 -5.37 9.58 6.89
CA LEU A 37 -5.72 8.70 7.99
C LEU A 37 -4.62 8.66 9.08
N LEU A 38 -3.35 8.63 8.69
CA LEU A 38 -2.23 8.76 9.64
C LEU A 38 -2.26 10.12 10.34
N ALA A 39 -2.51 11.21 9.61
CA ALA A 39 -2.62 12.54 10.20
C ALA A 39 -3.77 12.64 11.19
N GLN A 40 -4.93 12.03 10.89
CA GLN A 40 -6.05 11.95 11.82
C GLN A 40 -5.69 11.17 13.09
N ALA A 41 -5.02 10.02 12.93
CA ALA A 41 -4.58 9.19 14.05
C ALA A 41 -3.58 9.92 14.96
N MET A 42 -2.61 10.63 14.39
CA MET A 42 -1.65 11.44 15.14
C MET A 42 -2.31 12.60 15.88
N ARG A 43 -3.32 13.26 15.27
CA ARG A 43 -4.06 14.35 15.94
C ARG A 43 -4.94 13.86 17.09
N GLY A 44 -5.41 12.62 17.02
CA GLY A 44 -6.17 11.99 18.11
C GLY A 44 -5.30 11.45 19.25
N PHE A 45 -3.97 11.50 19.12
CA PHE A 45 -3.06 11.03 20.17
C PHE A 45 -3.01 12.03 21.35
N PRO A 46 -3.03 11.55 22.62
CA PRO A 46 -3.01 12.42 23.79
C PRO A 46 -1.82 13.39 23.77
N LYS A 47 -2.11 14.69 23.84
CA LYS A 47 -1.08 15.74 23.76
C LYS A 47 -0.18 15.73 25.00
N GLU A 48 -0.75 15.34 26.14
CA GLU A 48 -0.09 15.28 27.44
C GLU A 48 1.11 14.32 27.41
N VAL A 49 1.00 13.21 26.67
CA VAL A 49 2.10 12.25 26.50
C VAL A 49 3.24 12.84 25.65
N ILE A 50 2.89 13.63 24.63
CA ILE A 50 3.89 14.31 23.79
C ILE A 50 4.59 15.43 24.59
N GLU A 51 3.82 16.19 25.38
CA GLU A 51 4.35 17.26 26.23
C GLU A 51 5.27 16.70 27.33
N ALA A 52 4.89 15.60 27.97
CA ALA A 52 5.75 14.91 28.93
C ALA A 52 7.09 14.49 28.30
N ALA A 53 7.05 13.85 27.12
CA ALA A 53 8.27 13.47 26.42
C ALA A 53 9.16 14.68 26.06
N ARG A 54 8.56 15.83 25.73
CA ARG A 54 9.31 17.08 25.51
C ARG A 54 9.93 17.63 26.79
N MET A 55 9.22 17.55 27.91
CA MET A 55 9.75 17.94 29.23
C MET A 55 10.93 17.06 29.64
N ASP A 56 10.92 15.78 29.25
CA ASP A 56 12.04 14.83 29.42
C ASP A 56 13.21 15.07 28.43
N GLY A 57 13.14 16.14 27.62
CA GLY A 57 14.19 16.52 26.67
C GLY A 57 14.22 15.69 25.38
N ALA A 58 13.17 14.93 25.07
CA ALA A 58 13.12 14.16 23.83
C ALA A 58 13.00 15.09 22.60
N SER A 59 13.84 14.84 21.58
CA SER A 59 13.73 15.52 20.29
C SER A 59 12.48 15.07 19.53
N ASN A 60 12.00 15.89 18.58
CA ASN A 60 10.83 15.54 17.76
C ASN A 60 11.01 14.20 17.00
N TRP A 61 12.23 13.87 16.58
CA TRP A 61 12.52 12.59 15.93
C TRP A 61 12.36 11.40 16.89
N ARG A 62 12.83 11.57 18.14
CA ARG A 62 12.68 10.58 19.19
C ARG A 62 11.21 10.37 19.56
N ILE A 63 10.46 11.46 19.70
CA ILE A 63 9.01 11.41 19.95
C ILE A 63 8.29 10.67 18.82
N LEU A 64 8.64 10.90 17.56
CA LEU A 64 8.05 10.19 16.43
C LEU A 64 8.27 8.68 16.52
N TRP A 65 9.52 8.23 16.63
CA TRP A 65 9.84 6.81 16.51
C TRP A 65 9.70 6.01 17.80
N GLU A 66 9.92 6.61 18.96
CA GLU A 66 9.87 5.92 20.25
C GLU A 66 8.51 6.07 20.95
N VAL A 67 7.75 7.15 20.66
CA VAL A 67 6.45 7.39 21.32
C VAL A 67 5.30 7.19 20.35
N LEU A 68 5.24 7.91 19.23
CA LEU A 68 4.09 7.87 18.33
C LEU A 68 3.97 6.55 17.55
N VAL A 69 5.03 6.14 16.85
CA VAL A 69 5.01 4.95 15.98
C VAL A 69 4.63 3.67 16.75
N PRO A 70 5.20 3.36 17.93
CA PRO A 70 4.85 2.14 18.67
C PRO A 70 3.42 2.15 19.19
N ASN A 71 2.91 3.32 19.60
CA ASN A 71 1.53 3.46 20.08
C ASN A 71 0.51 3.39 18.94
N LEU A 72 0.86 3.90 17.76
CA LEU A 72 0.04 3.86 16.55
C LEU A 72 0.24 2.60 15.70
N ARG A 73 0.99 1.60 16.19
CA ARG A 73 1.31 0.37 15.44
C ARG A 73 0.09 -0.33 14.83
N GLY A 74 -1.04 -0.36 15.55
CA GLY A 74 -2.28 -1.00 15.07
C GLY A 74 -2.91 -0.23 13.91
N THR A 75 -2.89 1.10 13.98
CA THR A 75 -3.36 1.98 12.91
C THR A 75 -2.45 1.88 11.69
N ILE A 76 -1.13 1.93 11.90
CA ILE A 76 -0.13 1.78 10.83
C ILE A 76 -0.30 0.42 10.14
N ALA A 77 -0.47 -0.66 10.90
CA ALA A 77 -0.69 -2.00 10.36
C ALA A 77 -1.96 -2.08 9.51
N SER A 78 -3.07 -1.52 9.99
CA SER A 78 -4.35 -1.50 9.26
C SER A 78 -4.23 -0.73 7.94
N LEU A 79 -3.55 0.41 7.96
CA LEU A 79 -3.28 1.19 6.75
C LEU A 79 -2.33 0.49 5.79
N ALA A 80 -1.27 -0.15 6.31
CA ALA A 80 -0.33 -0.90 5.50
C ALA A 80 -1.01 -2.04 4.75
N ILE A 81 -1.91 -2.79 5.39
CA ILE A 81 -2.70 -3.84 4.73
C ILE A 81 -3.58 -3.26 3.64
N LEU A 82 -4.31 -2.19 3.93
CA LEU A 82 -5.20 -1.54 2.96
C LEU A 82 -4.42 -1.11 1.71
N ILE A 83 -3.31 -0.40 1.90
CA ILE A 83 -2.45 0.06 0.80
C ILE A 83 -1.86 -1.14 0.05
N PHE A 84 -1.36 -2.15 0.77
CA PHE A 84 -0.78 -3.33 0.15
C PHE A 84 -1.80 -4.05 -0.74
N ILE A 85 -3.02 -4.30 -0.24
CA ILE A 85 -4.08 -4.96 -1.01
C ILE A 85 -4.46 -4.13 -2.23
N SER A 86 -4.56 -2.79 -2.09
CA SER A 86 -4.85 -1.91 -3.21
C SER A 86 -3.76 -1.95 -4.28
N THR A 87 -2.49 -1.80 -3.90
CA THR A 87 -1.36 -1.81 -4.84
C THR A 87 -1.12 -3.19 -5.45
N TRP A 88 -1.32 -4.27 -4.69
CA TRP A 88 -1.15 -5.64 -5.18
C TRP A 88 -2.20 -6.03 -6.23
N ASN A 89 -3.43 -5.53 -6.08
CA ASN A 89 -4.52 -5.77 -7.02
C ASN A 89 -4.58 -4.72 -8.15
N GLU A 90 -3.70 -3.72 -8.13
CA GLU A 90 -3.66 -2.70 -9.18
C GLU A 90 -3.18 -3.32 -10.49
N TYR A 91 -4.01 -3.21 -11.52
CA TYR A 91 -3.76 -3.77 -12.84
C TYR A 91 -3.55 -2.68 -13.89
N PHE A 92 -4.37 -1.63 -13.84
CA PHE A 92 -4.50 -0.70 -14.94
C PHE A 92 -3.27 0.19 -15.08
N TRP A 93 -2.74 0.69 -13.95
CA TRP A 93 -1.53 1.51 -13.97
C TRP A 93 -0.29 0.75 -14.48
N PRO A 94 0.02 -0.46 -13.97
CA PRO A 94 1.10 -1.28 -14.52
C PRO A 94 0.93 -1.62 -16.01
N LEU A 95 -0.30 -1.91 -16.46
CA LEU A 95 -0.57 -2.23 -17.86
C LEU A 95 -0.20 -1.08 -18.81
N LEU A 96 -0.40 0.18 -18.37
CA LEU A 96 -0.08 1.35 -19.18
C LEU A 96 1.42 1.62 -19.29
N LEU A 97 2.19 1.24 -18.27
CA LEU A 97 3.61 1.58 -18.18
C LEU A 97 4.57 0.45 -18.58
N SER A 98 4.14 -0.79 -18.39
CA SER A 98 4.96 -1.98 -18.62
C SER A 98 4.77 -2.45 -20.06
N ARG A 99 5.85 -2.85 -20.71
CA ARG A 99 5.88 -3.36 -22.10
C ARG A 99 6.46 -4.77 -22.17
N THR A 100 7.34 -5.12 -21.25
CA THR A 100 7.95 -6.43 -21.14
C THR A 100 7.38 -7.23 -19.98
N ALA A 101 7.38 -8.56 -20.11
CA ALA A 101 6.90 -9.44 -19.04
C ALA A 101 7.76 -9.35 -17.77
N GLU A 102 9.05 -9.07 -17.92
CA GLU A 102 10.03 -8.95 -16.83
C GLU A 102 9.75 -7.74 -15.93
N ASN A 103 9.26 -6.64 -16.51
CA ASN A 103 8.91 -5.42 -15.79
C ASN A 103 7.41 -5.31 -15.48
N SER A 104 6.66 -6.41 -15.62
CA SER A 104 5.23 -6.46 -15.38
C SER A 104 4.87 -7.05 -14.01
N VAL A 105 3.67 -6.71 -13.53
CA VAL A 105 3.13 -7.28 -12.29
C VAL A 105 2.40 -8.61 -12.54
N ILE A 106 2.25 -9.42 -11.49
CA ILE A 106 1.55 -10.71 -11.55
C ILE A 106 0.13 -10.59 -12.10
N GLN A 107 -0.55 -9.47 -11.86
CA GLN A 107 -1.90 -9.22 -12.37
C GLN A 107 -1.95 -9.17 -13.91
N ILE A 108 -0.90 -8.63 -14.55
CA ILE A 108 -0.77 -8.65 -16.02
C ILE A 108 -0.50 -10.08 -16.49
N GLY A 109 0.39 -10.80 -15.82
CA GLY A 109 0.70 -12.20 -16.14
C GLY A 109 -0.53 -13.11 -16.08
N ILE A 110 -1.43 -12.91 -15.10
CA ILE A 110 -2.69 -13.65 -15.00
C ILE A 110 -3.59 -13.37 -16.22
N GLN A 111 -3.67 -12.12 -16.67
CA GLN A 111 -4.46 -11.74 -17.85
C GLN A 111 -3.93 -12.36 -19.14
N MET A 112 -2.64 -12.70 -19.23
CA MET A 112 -2.08 -13.37 -20.42
C MET A 112 -2.68 -14.77 -20.67
N PHE A 113 -3.32 -15.40 -19.68
CA PHE A 113 -4.03 -16.68 -19.86
C PHE A 113 -5.44 -16.53 -20.43
N MET A 114 -5.93 -15.29 -20.56
CA MET A 114 -7.21 -14.96 -21.20
C MET A 114 -6.92 -14.42 -22.60
N THR A 115 -7.17 -15.23 -23.64
CA THR A 115 -6.92 -14.83 -25.03
C THR A 115 -8.21 -14.82 -25.84
N ALA A 116 -8.19 -14.17 -27.00
CA ALA A 116 -9.34 -14.16 -27.92
C ALA A 116 -9.70 -15.56 -28.46
N GLU A 117 -8.71 -16.46 -28.53
CA GLU A 117 -8.84 -17.86 -28.99
C GLU A 117 -9.42 -18.77 -27.88
N GLY A 118 -9.46 -18.30 -26.64
CA GLY A 118 -9.93 -19.06 -25.48
C GLY A 118 -9.12 -18.78 -24.22
N THR A 119 -9.68 -19.22 -23.10
CA THR A 119 -9.09 -19.05 -21.77
C THR A 119 -8.43 -20.34 -21.30
N ALA A 120 -7.15 -20.27 -20.93
CA ALA A 120 -6.43 -21.37 -20.30
C ALA A 120 -6.78 -21.44 -18.80
N TRP A 121 -7.93 -22.04 -18.47
CA TRP A 121 -8.47 -22.07 -17.11
C TRP A 121 -7.53 -22.69 -16.07
N GLY A 122 -6.82 -23.77 -16.41
CA GLY A 122 -5.88 -24.43 -15.49
C GLY A 122 -4.75 -23.50 -15.02
N PRO A 123 -3.92 -22.98 -15.94
CA PRO A 123 -2.88 -22.00 -15.62
C PRO A 123 -3.42 -20.73 -14.95
N LEU A 124 -4.58 -20.22 -15.41
CA LEU A 124 -5.21 -19.04 -14.82
C LEU A 124 -5.56 -19.26 -13.35
N MET A 125 -6.20 -20.38 -13.01
CA MET A 125 -6.56 -20.70 -11.63
C MET A 125 -5.31 -20.90 -10.77
N ALA A 126 -4.30 -21.61 -11.26
CA ALA A 126 -3.04 -21.81 -10.54
C ALA A 126 -2.33 -20.48 -10.23
N ALA A 127 -2.21 -19.61 -11.23
CA ALA A 127 -1.61 -18.28 -11.07
C ALA A 127 -2.41 -17.40 -10.12
N SER A 128 -3.74 -17.43 -10.20
CA SER A 128 -4.62 -16.67 -9.30
C SER A 128 -4.51 -17.15 -7.85
N THR A 129 -4.45 -18.46 -7.62
CA THR A 129 -4.21 -19.02 -6.29
C THR A 129 -2.86 -18.58 -5.75
N MET A 130 -1.78 -18.68 -6.54
CA MET A 130 -0.45 -18.21 -6.13
C MET A 130 -0.45 -16.71 -5.81
N ALA A 131 -1.12 -15.89 -6.62
CA ALA A 131 -1.20 -14.44 -6.41
C ALA A 131 -1.98 -14.05 -5.15
N SER A 132 -2.87 -14.90 -4.65
CA SER A 132 -3.61 -14.67 -3.40
C SER A 132 -2.80 -14.99 -2.14
N LEU A 133 -1.79 -15.87 -2.23
CA LEU A 133 -1.01 -16.33 -1.05
C LEU A 133 -0.30 -15.19 -0.30
N PRO A 134 0.36 -14.21 -0.96
CA PRO A 134 1.02 -13.12 -0.26
C PRO A 134 0.05 -12.26 0.56
N ILE A 135 -1.14 -11.98 0.02
CA ILE A 135 -2.18 -11.24 0.73
C ILE A 135 -2.62 -12.01 1.98
N LEU A 136 -2.86 -13.32 1.85
CA LEU A 136 -3.25 -14.17 2.97
C LEU A 136 -2.15 -14.22 4.05
N LEU A 137 -0.88 -14.33 3.64
CA LEU A 137 0.25 -14.34 4.56
C LEU A 137 0.34 -13.03 5.35
N ILE A 138 0.25 -11.89 4.67
CA ILE A 138 0.28 -10.57 5.30
C ILE A 138 -0.89 -10.40 6.26
N TYR A 139 -2.09 -10.83 5.85
CA TYR A 139 -3.25 -10.83 6.72
C TYR A 139 -3.01 -11.68 7.99
N VAL A 140 -2.52 -12.91 7.86
CA VAL A 140 -2.26 -13.80 9.01
C VAL A 140 -1.23 -13.21 9.97
N VAL A 141 -0.20 -12.52 9.46
CA VAL A 141 0.81 -11.87 10.29
C VAL A 141 0.25 -10.64 11.02
N LEU A 142 -0.57 -9.83 10.34
CA LEU A 142 -1.04 -8.54 10.84
C LEU A 142 -2.44 -8.59 11.50
N GLN A 143 -3.19 -9.68 11.38
CA GLN A 143 -4.58 -9.82 11.88
C GLN A 143 -4.71 -9.44 13.36
N ARG A 144 -3.72 -9.76 14.20
CA ARG A 144 -3.74 -9.42 15.63
C ARG A 144 -3.71 -7.90 15.85
N GLN A 145 -3.00 -7.17 15.00
CA GLN A 145 -2.86 -5.71 15.09
C GLN A 145 -4.10 -5.00 14.54
N VAL A 146 -4.71 -5.57 13.50
CA VAL A 146 -6.00 -5.12 12.94
C VAL A 146 -7.10 -5.23 14.00
N ILE A 147 -7.24 -6.40 14.64
CA ILE A 147 -8.25 -6.62 15.69
C ILE A 147 -8.04 -5.65 16.86
N GLN A 148 -6.80 -5.45 17.31
CA GLN A 148 -6.49 -4.48 18.37
C GLN A 148 -6.84 -3.03 17.99
N SER A 149 -6.69 -2.65 16.72
CA SER A 149 -7.07 -1.33 16.22
C SER A 149 -8.59 -1.12 16.27
N PHE A 150 -9.38 -2.12 15.86
CA PHE A 150 -10.83 -2.05 15.93
C PHE A 150 -11.35 -2.01 17.38
N MET A 151 -10.76 -2.79 18.29
CA MET A 151 -11.18 -2.78 19.70
C MET A 151 -10.91 -1.44 20.40
N LYS A 152 -9.80 -0.75 20.10
CA LYS A 152 -9.53 0.59 20.65
C LYS A 152 -10.48 1.67 20.10
N SER A 153 -11.04 1.49 18.91
CA SER A 153 -12.00 2.42 18.32
C SER A 153 -13.44 2.20 18.78
N GLY A 154 -13.77 0.99 19.26
CA GLY A 154 -15.12 0.60 19.71
C GLY A 154 -15.41 0.87 21.19
N ILE A 155 -14.39 1.10 22.02
CA ILE A 155 -14.57 1.52 23.41
C ILE A 155 -14.60 3.05 23.42
N ARG A 156 -15.80 3.61 23.23
CA ARG A 156 -16.16 4.99 23.57
C ARG A 156 -17.34 4.97 24.52
#